data_AF-A0A353VUV6-F1
#
_entry.id   AF-A0A353VUV6-F1
#
_cell.length_a   1.000
_cell.length_b   1.000
_cell.length_c   1.000
_cell.angle_alpha   90.00
_cell.angle_beta   90.00
_cell.angle_gamma   90.00
#
_symmetry.space_group_name_H-M   'P 1'
#
loop_
_entity.id
_entity.type
_entity.pdbx_description
1 polymer ?
#
loop_
_entity_poly.entity_id
_entity_poly.type
_entity_poly.pdbx_seq_one_letter_code
_entity_poly.pdbx_strand_id
1 'polypeptide(L)'
;VDSSHPEQIYRLSALDSTKEKPLITGRNGGAPEDFSEFEKKWYFLNSSRKATFAQMGELKYFKQSAYQVKHSGPLRDIPLAVLTRGIGQLPELDGISLENEWQEMQKELLKLSKNSWQAIIHNSGHNIHEEAPEAVIKNILEVVEKSKDY
;
A
#
# COMPACT_ATOMS: atom_id res chain seq x y z
N VAL A 1 2.70 6.40 5.73
CA VAL A 1 1.27 6.08 5.62
C VAL A 1 0.85 6.45 4.21
N ASP A 2 0.71 5.45 3.33
CA ASP A 2 0.24 5.66 1.95
C ASP A 2 -1.27 5.90 2.00
N SER A 3 -1.75 7.14 1.83
CA SER A 3 -3.18 7.48 1.88
C SER A 3 -3.95 6.97 0.67
N SER A 4 -4.16 5.65 0.64
CA SER A 4 -5.07 5.01 -0.31
C SER A 4 -6.54 5.31 0.00
N HIS A 5 -6.84 5.82 1.20
CA HIS A 5 -8.18 6.21 1.63
C HIS A 5 -8.22 7.65 2.23
N PRO A 6 -9.21 8.50 1.90
CA PRO A 6 -9.28 9.88 2.38
C PRO A 6 -9.27 10.02 3.91
N GLU A 7 -9.94 9.09 4.60
CA GLU A 7 -10.05 9.09 6.06
C GLU A 7 -8.95 8.29 6.76
N GLN A 8 -7.94 7.80 6.03
CA GLN A 8 -6.91 6.93 6.59
C GLN A 8 -6.14 7.55 7.75
N ILE A 9 -5.83 8.85 7.64
CA ILE A 9 -5.13 9.58 8.71
C ILE A 9 -5.96 9.56 10.01
N TYR A 10 -7.29 9.66 9.89
CA TYR A 10 -8.18 9.64 11.06
C TYR A 10 -8.42 8.23 11.58
N ARG A 11 -8.65 7.26 10.69
CA ARG A 11 -8.94 5.86 11.07
C ARG A 11 -7.74 5.12 11.63
N LEU A 12 -6.54 5.52 11.22
CA LEU A 12 -5.27 4.96 11.74
C LEU A 12 -4.54 5.93 12.67
N SER A 13 -5.20 6.98 13.18
CA SER A 13 -4.56 7.99 14.03
C SER A 13 -3.99 7.41 15.33
N ALA A 14 -4.48 6.24 15.77
CA ALA A 14 -3.89 5.52 16.90
C ALA A 14 -2.41 5.17 16.67
N LEU A 15 -1.96 5.04 15.41
CA LEU A 15 -0.54 4.86 15.08
C LEU A 15 0.31 6.06 15.47
N ASP A 16 -0.24 7.27 15.51
CA ASP A 16 0.48 8.48 15.88
C ASP A 16 0.84 8.49 17.37
N SER A 17 0.15 7.69 18.20
CA SER A 17 0.49 7.50 19.61
C SER A 17 1.70 6.59 19.84
N THR A 18 2.11 5.83 18.81
CA THR A 18 3.31 5.00 18.90
C THR A 18 4.55 5.87 18.86
N LYS A 19 5.57 5.55 19.66
CA LYS A 19 6.84 6.33 19.71
C LYS A 19 7.32 6.58 18.28
N GLU A 20 7.37 7.85 17.88
CA GLU A 20 7.96 8.27 16.62
C GLU A 20 9.38 7.72 16.54
N LYS A 21 9.58 6.70 15.70
CA LYS A 21 10.93 6.32 15.32
C LYS A 21 11.47 7.50 14.52
N PRO A 22 12.63 8.07 14.89
CA PRO A 22 13.19 9.18 14.14
C PRO A 22 13.29 8.78 12.67
N LEU A 23 12.87 9.66 11.76
CA LEU A 23 13.11 9.48 10.33
C LEU A 23 14.62 9.34 10.13
N ILE A 24 15.06 8.11 9.88
CA ILE A 24 16.46 7.81 9.61
C ILE A 24 16.74 8.28 8.18
N THR A 25 17.15 9.54 8.03
CA THR A 25 17.47 10.17 6.73
C THR A 25 18.91 9.92 6.28
N GLY A 26 19.60 8.94 6.88
CA GLY A 26 21.00 8.60 6.60
C GLY A 26 21.28 7.12 6.85
N ARG A 27 22.37 6.59 6.27
CA ARG A 27 22.82 5.21 6.47
C ARG A 27 23.07 4.94 7.96
N ASN A 28 22.17 4.21 8.61
CA ASN A 28 22.44 3.58 9.90
C ASN A 28 22.78 2.11 9.66
N GLY A 29 24.04 1.85 9.30
CA GLY A 29 24.60 0.49 9.19
C GLY A 29 24.78 -0.03 7.76
N GLY A 30 25.49 -1.16 7.68
CA GLY A 30 25.52 -2.00 6.47
C GLY A 30 24.16 -2.66 6.24
N ALA A 31 23.96 -3.23 5.05
CA ALA A 31 22.81 -4.10 4.83
C ALA A 31 22.84 -5.26 5.84
N PRO A 32 21.68 -5.76 6.30
CA PRO A 32 21.60 -6.95 7.14
C PRO A 32 22.43 -8.12 6.59
N GLU A 33 23.03 -8.92 7.47
CA GLU A 33 23.97 -9.98 7.08
C GLU A 33 23.29 -11.10 6.27
N ASP A 34 22.03 -11.37 6.58
CA ASP A 34 21.16 -12.37 5.97
C ASP A 34 20.66 -11.98 4.58
N PHE A 35 20.87 -10.73 4.13
CA PHE A 35 20.50 -10.31 2.79
C PHE A 35 21.34 -11.02 1.72
N SER A 36 20.68 -11.42 0.64
CA SER A 36 21.33 -11.83 -0.60
C SER A 36 22.16 -10.71 -1.20
N GLU A 37 23.08 -11.04 -2.13
CA GLU A 37 23.88 -10.04 -2.83
C GLU A 37 23.03 -9.02 -3.61
N PHE A 38 21.87 -9.45 -4.12
CA PHE A 38 20.93 -8.57 -4.78
C PHE A 38 20.30 -7.59 -3.77
N GLU A 39 19.79 -8.09 -2.64
CA GLU A 39 19.16 -7.27 -1.61
C GLU A 39 20.16 -6.29 -0.99
N LYS A 40 21.43 -6.68 -0.82
CA LYS A 40 22.50 -5.78 -0.37
C LYS A 40 22.73 -4.62 -1.35
N LYS A 41 22.72 -4.89 -2.66
CA LYS A 41 22.83 -3.84 -3.70
C LYS A 41 21.59 -2.96 -3.73
N TRP A 42 20.39 -3.55 -3.65
CA TRP A 42 19.14 -2.81 -3.57
C TRP A 42 19.09 -1.91 -2.32
N TYR A 43 19.50 -2.41 -1.16
CA TYR A 43 19.62 -1.65 0.08
C TYR A 43 20.61 -0.49 -0.04
N PHE A 44 21.78 -0.74 -0.66
CA PHE A 44 22.76 0.30 -0.95
C PHE A 44 22.17 1.43 -1.81
N LEU A 45 21.49 1.07 -2.90
CA LEU A 45 20.93 2.04 -3.84
C LEU A 45 19.81 2.87 -3.19
N ASN A 46 18.91 2.23 -2.43
CA ASN A 46 17.81 2.91 -1.73
C ASN A 46 18.29 3.76 -0.55
N SER A 47 19.44 3.44 0.05
CA SER A 47 20.06 4.26 1.10
C SER A 47 20.91 5.42 0.55
N SER A 48 21.00 5.57 -0.78
CA SER A 48 21.71 6.71 -1.38
C SER A 48 20.95 8.01 -1.14
N ARG A 49 21.68 9.12 -0.99
CA ARG A 49 21.08 10.46 -0.86
C ARG A 49 20.07 10.76 -1.97
N LYS A 50 20.38 10.33 -3.21
CA LYS A 50 19.51 10.53 -4.36
C LYS A 50 18.17 9.82 -4.18
N ALA A 51 18.18 8.56 -3.74
CA ALA A 51 16.95 7.81 -3.47
C ALA A 51 16.15 8.43 -2.31
N THR A 52 16.81 8.80 -1.22
CA THR A 52 16.16 9.47 -0.08
C THR A 52 15.52 10.79 -0.50
N PHE A 53 16.22 11.65 -1.25
CA PHE A 53 15.65 12.91 -1.72
C PHE A 53 14.52 12.72 -2.72
N ALA A 54 14.58 11.68 -3.58
CA ALA A 54 13.48 11.35 -4.47
C ALA A 54 12.22 10.96 -3.68
N GLN A 55 12.36 10.07 -2.68
CA GLN A 55 11.27 9.67 -1.80
C GLN A 55 10.71 10.85 -1.00
N MET A 56 11.57 11.72 -0.46
CA MET A 56 11.12 12.95 0.21
C MET A 56 10.40 13.90 -0.76
N GLY A 57 10.85 13.96 -2.02
CA GLY A 57 10.19 14.71 -3.08
C GLY A 57 8.78 14.20 -3.36
N GLU A 58 8.58 12.88 -3.43
CA GLU A 58 7.26 12.26 -3.58
C GLU A 58 6.34 12.60 -2.40
N LEU A 59 6.84 12.45 -1.16
CA LEU A 59 6.08 12.78 0.05
C LEU A 59 5.69 14.26 0.12
N LYS A 60 6.53 15.17 -0.38
CA LYS A 60 6.23 16.62 -0.41
C LYS A 60 4.95 16.92 -1.20
N TYR A 61 4.71 16.23 -2.31
CA TYR A 61 3.55 16.48 -3.18
C TYR A 61 2.35 15.60 -2.87
N PHE A 62 2.44 14.78 -1.81
CA PHE A 62 1.40 13.81 -1.48
C PHE A 62 0.03 14.47 -1.23
N LYS A 63 0.00 15.56 -0.44
CA LYS A 63 -1.23 16.35 -0.20
C LYS A 63 -1.82 16.94 -1.48
N GLN A 64 -0.95 17.40 -2.38
CA GLN A 64 -1.38 17.99 -3.65
C GLN A 64 -1.96 16.92 -4.60
N SER A 65 -1.33 15.75 -4.66
CA SER A 65 -1.84 14.59 -5.41
C SER A 65 -3.21 14.15 -4.90
N ALA A 66 -3.36 13.99 -3.58
CA ALA A 66 -4.65 13.66 -2.96
C ALA A 66 -5.74 14.70 -3.27
N TYR A 67 -5.39 15.99 -3.25
CA TYR A 67 -6.29 17.07 -3.65
C TYR A 67 -6.70 16.92 -5.13
N GLN A 68 -5.76 16.65 -6.05
CA GLN A 68 -6.05 16.46 -7.46
C GLN A 68 -7.00 15.27 -7.70
N VAL A 69 -6.74 14.12 -7.07
CA VAL A 69 -7.61 12.93 -7.17
C VAL A 69 -9.01 13.22 -6.63
N LYS A 70 -9.12 13.94 -5.49
CA LYS A 70 -10.42 14.32 -4.93
C LYS A 70 -11.24 15.20 -5.89
N HIS A 71 -10.59 15.97 -6.75
CA HIS A 71 -11.23 16.91 -7.69
C HIS A 71 -11.21 16.44 -9.15
N SER A 72 -10.70 15.24 -9.46
CA SER A 72 -10.65 14.70 -10.84
C SER A 72 -11.99 14.17 -11.34
N GLY A 73 -13.02 14.17 -10.50
CA GLY A 73 -14.31 13.54 -10.77
C GLY A 73 -14.30 12.04 -10.47
N PRO A 74 -15.44 11.35 -10.65
CA PRO A 74 -15.58 9.93 -10.35
C PRO A 74 -14.72 9.09 -11.29
N LEU A 75 -14.21 7.96 -10.78
CA LEU A 75 -13.60 6.94 -11.63
C LEU A 75 -14.65 6.46 -12.65
N ARG A 76 -14.21 6.23 -13.89
CA ARG A 76 -15.06 5.55 -14.87
C ARG A 76 -15.42 4.17 -14.36
N ASP A 77 -16.55 3.64 -14.82
CA ASP A 77 -17.02 2.31 -14.44
C ASP A 77 -16.19 1.22 -15.14
N ILE A 78 -14.91 1.11 -14.78
CA ILE A 78 -13.95 0.11 -15.28
C ILE A 78 -13.80 -1.02 -14.27
N PRO A 79 -13.48 -2.26 -14.69
CA PRO A 79 -13.29 -3.35 -13.74
C PRO A 79 -12.20 -3.05 -12.70
N LEU A 80 -12.48 -3.30 -11.43
CA LEU A 80 -11.59 -3.00 -10.31
C LEU A 80 -11.39 -4.21 -9.38
N ALA A 81 -10.18 -4.75 -9.35
CA ALA A 81 -9.77 -5.75 -8.37
C ALA A 81 -8.99 -5.10 -7.23
N VAL A 82 -9.39 -5.35 -5.98
CA VAL A 82 -8.64 -4.96 -4.78
C VAL A 82 -8.04 -6.20 -4.14
N LEU A 83 -6.73 -6.39 -4.31
CA LEU A 83 -6.00 -7.47 -3.65
C LEU A 83 -5.57 -7.04 -2.25
N THR A 84 -6.02 -7.78 -1.25
CA THR A 84 -5.78 -7.50 0.17
C THR A 84 -4.93 -8.59 0.78
N ARG A 85 -3.91 -8.22 1.56
CA ARG A 85 -3.08 -9.18 2.28
C ARG A 85 -3.92 -9.93 3.32
N GLY A 86 -3.55 -11.18 3.57
CA GLY A 86 -4.22 -12.02 4.57
C GLY A 86 -3.55 -12.01 5.94
N ILE A 87 -2.23 -11.82 5.97
CA ILE A 87 -1.43 -11.77 7.19
C ILE A 87 -1.48 -10.34 7.72
N GLY A 88 -2.10 -10.17 8.88
CA GLY A 88 -2.17 -8.87 9.55
C GLY A 88 -0.79 -8.36 9.94
N GLN A 89 -0.54 -7.08 9.70
CA GLN A 89 0.73 -6.42 10.04
C GLN A 89 0.53 -5.15 10.87
N LEU A 90 -0.71 -4.70 11.03
CA LEU A 90 -1.05 -3.58 11.89
C LEU A 90 -1.39 -4.08 13.31
N PRO A 91 -0.97 -3.33 14.35
CA PRO A 91 -1.24 -3.71 15.72
C PRO A 91 -2.71 -3.48 16.10
N GLU A 92 -3.12 -4.14 17.17
CA GLU A 92 -4.32 -3.75 17.91
C GLU A 92 -3.93 -2.70 18.96
N LEU A 93 -4.61 -1.55 18.96
CA LEU A 93 -4.37 -0.44 19.88
C LEU A 93 -5.69 -0.02 20.51
N ASP A 94 -5.73 0.17 21.83
CA ASP A 94 -6.92 0.60 22.58
C ASP A 94 -8.19 -0.24 22.30
N GLY A 95 -8.02 -1.54 22.04
CA GLY A 95 -9.11 -2.47 21.69
C GLY A 95 -9.64 -2.32 20.26
N ILE A 96 -8.97 -1.53 19.42
CA ILE A 96 -9.26 -1.32 18.00
C ILE A 96 -8.26 -2.11 17.17
N SER A 97 -8.75 -3.05 16.36
CA SER A 97 -7.94 -3.71 15.34
C SER A 97 -7.72 -2.78 14.17
N LEU A 98 -6.51 -2.20 14.07
CA LEU A 98 -6.15 -1.36 12.94
C LEU A 98 -6.08 -2.14 11.63
N GLU A 99 -5.85 -3.46 11.70
CA GLU A 99 -5.94 -4.31 10.52
C GLU A 99 -7.39 -4.40 9.99
N ASN A 100 -8.38 -4.45 10.87
CA ASN A 100 -9.79 -4.43 10.46
C ASN A 100 -10.15 -3.08 9.81
N GLU A 101 -9.71 -1.97 10.41
CA GLU A 101 -9.88 -0.63 9.84
C GLU A 101 -9.23 -0.52 8.45
N TRP A 102 -8.03 -1.09 8.30
CA TRP A 102 -7.33 -1.17 7.03
C TRP A 102 -8.09 -1.97 5.97
N GLN A 103 -8.57 -3.16 6.31
CA GLN A 103 -9.34 -4.00 5.38
C GLN A 103 -10.68 -3.35 5.00
N GLU A 104 -11.36 -2.68 5.92
CA GLU A 104 -12.60 -1.96 5.62
C GLU A 104 -12.35 -0.78 4.68
N MET A 105 -11.26 0.00 4.87
CA MET A 105 -10.89 1.04 3.90
C MET A 105 -10.61 0.48 2.50
N GLN A 106 -9.97 -0.69 2.40
CA GLN A 106 -9.74 -1.35 1.11
C GLN A 106 -11.04 -1.83 0.47
N LYS A 107 -11.98 -2.33 1.27
CA LYS A 107 -13.33 -2.71 0.82
C LYS A 107 -14.13 -1.50 0.35
N GLU A 108 -13.94 -0.32 0.93
CA GLU A 108 -14.60 0.91 0.49
C GLU A 108 -14.18 1.33 -0.93
N LEU A 109 -12.97 0.96 -1.38
CA LEU A 109 -12.52 1.20 -2.76
C LEU A 109 -13.41 0.48 -3.79
N LEU A 110 -14.12 -0.60 -3.41
CA LEU A 110 -15.07 -1.27 -4.29
C LEU A 110 -16.19 -0.35 -4.77
N LYS A 111 -16.48 0.74 -4.04
CA LYS A 111 -17.50 1.73 -4.43
C LYS A 111 -17.08 2.58 -5.64
N LEU A 112 -15.81 2.53 -6.06
CA LEU A 112 -15.29 3.30 -7.20
C LEU A 112 -15.75 2.76 -8.55
N SER A 113 -16.22 1.52 -8.62
CA SER A 113 -16.69 0.87 -9.84
C SER A 113 -17.84 -0.08 -9.53
N LYS A 114 -18.78 -0.26 -10.46
CA LYS A 114 -19.87 -1.24 -10.34
C LYS A 114 -19.39 -2.66 -10.64
N ASN A 115 -18.26 -2.79 -11.35
CA ASN A 115 -17.63 -4.06 -11.65
C ASN A 115 -16.37 -4.23 -10.81
N SER A 116 -16.56 -4.35 -9.49
CA SER A 116 -15.46 -4.41 -8.54
C SER A 116 -15.54 -5.64 -7.64
N TRP A 117 -14.38 -6.12 -7.18
CA TRP A 117 -14.30 -7.19 -6.20
C TRP A 117 -13.03 -7.07 -5.36
N GLN A 118 -13.08 -7.65 -4.16
CA GLN A 118 -11.93 -7.76 -3.27
C GLN A 118 -11.56 -9.24 -3.13
N ALA A 119 -10.26 -9.53 -3.20
CA ALA A 119 -9.74 -10.86 -2.90
C ALA A 119 -8.73 -10.75 -1.73
N ILE A 120 -9.05 -11.42 -0.63
CA ILE A 120 -8.14 -11.56 0.51
C ILE A 120 -7.23 -12.77 0.25
N ILE A 121 -5.93 -12.51 0.18
CA ILE A 121 -4.93 -13.54 -0.11
C ILE A 121 -4.35 -14.01 1.23
N HIS A 122 -5.01 -15.00 1.83
CA HIS A 122 -4.81 -15.42 3.23
C HIS A 122 -3.35 -15.64 3.67
N ASN A 123 -2.51 -16.19 2.79
CA ASN A 123 -1.12 -16.54 3.11
C ASN A 123 -0.11 -15.50 2.59
N SER A 124 -0.50 -14.23 2.49
CA SER A 124 0.37 -13.14 2.04
C SER A 124 0.38 -11.96 3.02
N GLY A 125 1.55 -11.35 3.19
CA GLY A 125 1.81 -10.06 3.79
C GLY A 125 1.84 -8.93 2.75
N HIS A 126 2.77 -7.98 2.91
CA HIS A 126 2.78 -6.74 2.13
C HIS A 126 3.08 -6.98 0.64
N ASN A 127 3.98 -7.91 0.33
CA ASN A 127 4.44 -8.17 -1.02
C ASN A 127 3.66 -9.32 -1.68
N ILE A 128 2.34 -9.17 -1.82
CA ILE A 128 1.45 -10.20 -2.39
C ILE A 128 1.95 -10.71 -3.76
N HIS A 129 2.57 -9.84 -4.55
CA HIS A 129 3.12 -10.17 -5.87
C HIS A 129 4.33 -11.13 -5.84
N GLU A 130 5.10 -11.13 -4.74
CA GLU A 130 6.21 -12.07 -4.54
C GLU A 130 5.71 -13.35 -3.87
N GLU A 131 4.80 -13.22 -2.90
CA GLU A 131 4.36 -14.31 -2.03
C GLU A 131 3.23 -15.16 -2.65
N ALA A 132 2.40 -14.57 -3.51
CA ALA A 132 1.26 -15.20 -4.16
C ALA A 132 1.09 -14.73 -5.63
N PRO A 133 2.12 -14.88 -6.49
CA PRO A 133 2.11 -14.36 -7.85
C PRO A 133 0.95 -14.90 -8.69
N GLU A 134 0.55 -16.16 -8.50
CA GLU A 134 -0.57 -16.77 -9.24
C GLU A 134 -1.90 -16.08 -8.93
N ALA A 135 -2.10 -15.67 -7.68
CA ALA A 135 -3.31 -14.93 -7.29
C ALA A 135 -3.33 -13.55 -7.94
N VAL A 136 -2.18 -12.88 -8.03
CA VAL A 136 -2.05 -11.59 -8.72
C VAL A 136 -2.34 -11.75 -10.22
N ILE A 137 -1.69 -12.71 -10.88
CA ILE A 137 -1.89 -12.98 -12.32
C ILE A 137 -3.35 -13.26 -12.63
N LYS A 138 -3.99 -14.14 -11.82
CA LYS A 138 -5.41 -14.47 -12.00
C LYS A 138 -6.30 -13.23 -11.97
N ASN A 139 -6.13 -12.36 -10.98
CA ASN A 139 -6.97 -11.16 -10.83
C ASN A 139 -6.68 -10.12 -11.92
N ILE A 140 -5.43 -9.98 -12.37
CA ILE A 140 -5.10 -9.12 -13.52
C ILE A 140 -5.81 -9.62 -14.78
N LEU A 141 -5.72 -10.93 -15.07
CA LEU A 141 -6.38 -11.51 -16.23
C LEU A 141 -7.90 -11.35 -16.17
N GLU A 142 -8.49 -11.47 -14.98
CA GLU A 142 -9.93 -11.24 -14.78
C GLU A 142 -10.34 -9.78 -15.01
N VAL A 143 -9.55 -8.80 -14.56
CA VAL A 143 -9.76 -7.38 -14.87
C VAL A 143 -9.70 -7.14 -16.37
N VAL A 144 -8.68 -7.68 -17.05
CA VAL A 144 -8.50 -7.53 -18.50
C VAL A 144 -9.66 -8.16 -19.26
N GLU A 145 -10.11 -9.35 -18.87
CA GLU A 145 -11.24 -10.02 -19.51
C GLU A 145 -12.53 -9.19 -19.38
N LYS A 146 -12.86 -8.76 -18.17
CA LYS A 146 -14.04 -7.91 -17.89
C LYS A 146 -13.97 -6.54 -18.57
N SER A 147 -12.77 -6.09 -18.96
CA SER A 147 -12.58 -4.80 -19.64
C SER A 147 -12.86 -4.89 -21.13
N LYS A 148 -12.94 -6.09 -21.72
CA LYS A 148 -13.29 -6.27 -23.14
C LYS A 148 -14.75 -5.97 -23.46
N ASP A 149 -15.61 -5.97 -22.44
CA ASP A 149 -17.04 -5.71 -22.57
C ASP A 149 -17.39 -4.21 -22.48
N TYR A 150 -16.38 -3.32 -22.44
CA TYR A 150 -16.49 -1.86 -22.39
C TYR A 150 -15.92 -1.19 -23.65
#